data_AF-L5M416-F1
#
_entry.id   AF-L5M416-F1
#
_cell.length_a   1.000
_cell.length_b   1.000
_cell.length_c   1.000
_cell.angle_alpha   90.00
_cell.angle_beta   90.00
_cell.angle_gamma   90.00
#
_symmetry.space_group_name_H-M   'P 1'
#
loop_
_entity.id
_entity.type
_entity.pdbx_description
1 polymer ?
#
loop_
_entity_poly.entity_id
_entity_poly.type
_entity_poly.pdbx_seq_one_letter_code
_entity_poly.pdbx_strand_id
1 'polypeptide(L)'
;MWYACFALQQFLQTHSQCLLIIHHKPGSGRDKENLSLLPPLNKLKLVHWNLEGDPEEIQMEFIKYLKSIINSMSESRDGEMSIIT
;
A
#
# COMPACT_ATOMS: atom_id res chain seq x y z
N MET A 1 -16.76 -5.84 -1.88
CA MET A 1 -17.05 -6.17 -0.47
C MET A 1 -15.81 -6.24 0.42
N TRP A 2 -14.76 -7.00 0.05
CA TRP A 2 -13.58 -7.23 0.91
C TRP A 2 -12.84 -5.95 1.38
N TYR A 3 -12.61 -4.99 0.47
CA TYR A 3 -11.90 -3.75 0.78
C TYR A 3 -12.61 -2.93 1.87
N ALA A 4 -13.94 -2.79 1.79
CA ALA A 4 -14.71 -2.07 2.78
C ALA A 4 -14.68 -2.78 4.14
N CYS A 5 -14.84 -4.10 4.18
CA CYS A 5 -14.77 -4.88 5.42
C CYS A 5 -13.38 -4.81 6.06
N PHE A 6 -12.31 -4.97 5.28
CA PHE A 6 -10.94 -4.94 5.78
C PHE A 6 -10.52 -3.53 6.22
N ALA A 7 -10.77 -2.51 5.39
CA ALA A 7 -10.35 -1.14 5.71
C ALA A 7 -11.12 -0.53 6.89
N LEU A 8 -12.44 -0.79 7.01
CA LEU A 8 -13.22 -0.34 8.16
C LEU A 8 -12.86 -1.08 9.45
N GLN A 9 -12.62 -2.40 9.41
CA GLN A 9 -12.23 -3.16 10.62
C GLN A 9 -10.84 -2.77 11.14
N GLN A 10 -9.93 -2.36 10.27
CA GLN A 10 -8.56 -2.01 10.64
C GLN A 10 -8.39 -0.52 10.97
N PHE A 11 -9.48 0.26 11.05
CA PHE A 11 -9.46 1.71 11.29
C PHE A 11 -8.50 2.47 10.35
N LEU A 12 -8.34 1.98 9.11
CA LEU A 12 -7.44 2.58 8.14
C LEU A 12 -8.12 3.85 7.59
N GLN A 13 -7.85 4.99 8.22
CA GLN A 13 -8.51 6.26 7.92
C GLN A 13 -8.16 6.81 6.51
N THR A 14 -7.10 6.29 5.89
CA THR A 14 -6.59 6.80 4.61
C THR A 14 -6.18 5.67 3.66
N HIS A 15 -6.53 5.82 2.38
CA HIS A 15 -6.15 4.91 1.28
C HIS A 15 -4.63 4.70 1.12
N SER A 16 -3.79 5.56 1.73
CA SER A 16 -2.34 5.50 1.72
C SER A 16 -1.74 4.41 2.62
N GLN A 17 -2.56 3.77 3.47
CA GLN A 17 -2.10 2.77 4.45
C GLN A 17 -2.22 1.32 3.96
N CYS A 18 -2.45 1.11 2.66
CA CYS A 18 -2.57 -0.21 2.07
C CYS A 18 -1.61 -0.36 0.87
N LEU A 19 -0.79 -1.41 0.89
CA LEU A 19 0.09 -1.81 -0.20
C LEU A 19 -0.47 -3.05 -0.89
N LEU A 20 -0.64 -3.00 -2.21
CA LEU A 20 -1.03 -4.16 -3.00
C LEU A 20 0.20 -4.73 -3.70
N ILE A 21 0.50 -6.01 -3.45
CA ILE A 21 1.63 -6.71 -4.08
C ILE A 21 1.05 -7.75 -5.05
N ILE A 22 1.41 -7.64 -6.33
CA ILE A 22 0.98 -8.59 -7.36
C ILE A 22 2.19 -9.40 -7.84
N HIS A 23 2.05 -10.72 -7.76
CA HIS A 23 2.99 -11.66 -8.34
C HIS A 23 2.62 -11.94 -9.80
N HIS A 24 3.56 -11.69 -10.71
CA HIS A 24 3.35 -12.02 -12.13
C HIS A 24 3.54 -13.51 -12.39
N LYS A 25 2.68 -14.10 -13.23
CA LYS A 25 2.90 -15.48 -13.68
C LYS A 25 4.09 -15.51 -14.65
N PRO A 26 5.12 -16.34 -14.40
CA PRO A 26 6.26 -16.47 -15.31
C PRO A 26 5.78 -16.89 -16.71
N GLY A 27 6.27 -16.23 -17.75
CA GLY A 27 5.88 -16.50 -19.14
C GLY A 27 4.55 -15.89 -19.59
N SER A 28 3.85 -15.13 -18.74
CA SER A 28 2.79 -14.23 -19.22
C SER A 28 3.46 -13.05 -19.91
N GLY A 29 3.08 -12.77 -21.17
CA GLY A 29 3.58 -11.64 -21.95
C GLY A 29 3.53 -10.36 -21.11
N ARG A 30 4.57 -9.53 -21.26
CA ARG A 30 4.92 -8.38 -20.41
C ARG A 30 3.91 -7.23 -20.53
N ASP A 31 2.64 -7.45 -20.26
CA ASP A 31 1.63 -6.39 -20.10
C ASP A 31 1.73 -5.85 -18.67
N LYS A 32 2.91 -5.29 -18.35
CA LYS A 32 3.20 -4.67 -17.05
C LYS A 32 2.38 -3.39 -16.81
N GLU A 33 1.76 -2.84 -17.84
CA GLU A 33 1.48 -1.41 -17.90
C GLU A 33 0.01 -1.05 -17.68
N ASN A 34 -0.93 -2.02 -17.72
CA ASN A 34 -2.36 -1.72 -17.66
C ASN A 34 -3.19 -2.75 -16.88
N LEU A 35 -2.77 -3.09 -15.66
CA LEU A 35 -3.74 -3.64 -14.70
C LEU A 35 -4.65 -2.49 -14.23
N SER A 36 -5.71 -2.23 -15.00
CA SER A 36 -6.82 -1.38 -14.57
C SER A 36 -7.54 -2.08 -13.42
N LEU A 37 -7.04 -1.86 -12.21
CA LEU A 37 -7.71 -2.33 -11.00
C LEU A 37 -9.08 -1.68 -10.94
N LEU A 38 -10.12 -2.47 -10.64
CA LEU A 38 -11.44 -1.91 -10.45
C LEU A 38 -11.49 -1.08 -9.15
N PRO A 39 -12.22 0.04 -9.11
CA PRO A 39 -12.47 0.75 -7.86
C PRO A 39 -13.00 -0.20 -6.77
N PRO A 40 -12.56 -0.07 -5.51
CA PRO A 40 -11.71 0.99 -4.96
C PRO A 40 -10.19 0.73 -5.03
N LEU A 41 -9.76 -0.38 -5.65
CA LEU A 41 -8.37 -0.85 -5.60
C LEU A 41 -7.41 -0.03 -6.47
N ASN A 42 -7.94 0.69 -7.47
CA ASN A 42 -7.17 1.63 -8.29
C ASN A 42 -6.51 2.78 -7.51
N LYS A 43 -6.93 3.01 -6.25
CA LYS A 43 -6.35 4.03 -5.38
C LYS A 43 -5.18 3.51 -4.54
N LEU A 44 -4.93 2.21 -4.54
CA LEU A 44 -3.88 1.59 -3.74
C LEU A 44 -2.53 1.67 -4.45
N LYS A 45 -1.46 1.81 -3.66
CA LYS A 45 -0.11 1.68 -4.20
C LYS A 45 0.10 0.24 -4.65
N LEU A 46 0.37 0.06 -5.93
CA LEU A 46 0.63 -1.24 -6.54
C LEU A 46 2.13 -1.48 -6.67
N VAL A 47 2.59 -2.61 -6.16
CA VAL A 47 3.96 -3.09 -6.31
C VAL A 47 3.93 -4.41 -7.08
N HIS A 48 4.72 -4.49 -8.13
CA HIS A 48 4.89 -5.70 -8.91
C HIS A 48 6.06 -6.49 -8.35
N TRP A 49 5.78 -7.69 -7.84
CA TRP A 49 6.81 -8.63 -7.42
C TRP A 49 7.06 -9.63 -8.55
N ASN A 50 8.32 -9.75 -8.97
CA ASN A 50 8.78 -10.81 -9.87
C ASN A 50 9.94 -11.57 -9.24
N LEU A 51 9.95 -12.90 -9.38
CA LEU A 51 11.03 -13.75 -8.88
C LEU A 51 12.37 -13.45 -9.57
N GLU A 52 12.34 -13.04 -10.83
CA GLU A 52 13.53 -12.67 -11.61
C GLU A 52 13.92 -11.19 -11.42
N GLY A 53 13.17 -10.46 -10.59
CA GLY A 53 13.45 -9.06 -10.27
C GLY A 53 14.57 -8.91 -9.25
N ASP A 54 14.98 -7.67 -9.02
CA ASP A 54 15.94 -7.34 -7.98
C ASP A 54 15.26 -7.44 -6.58
N PRO A 55 15.74 -8.34 -5.69
CA PRO A 55 15.18 -8.45 -4.35
C PRO A 55 15.37 -7.18 -3.51
N GLU A 56 16.39 -6.36 -3.80
CA GLU A 56 16.68 -5.13 -3.06
C GLU A 56 15.68 -4.03 -3.41
N GLU A 57 15.24 -3.94 -4.66
CA GLU A 57 14.24 -2.97 -5.12
C GLU A 57 12.94 -3.10 -4.33
N ILE A 58 12.47 -4.33 -4.15
CA ILE A 58 11.20 -4.59 -3.45
C ILE A 58 11.37 -4.42 -1.94
N GLN A 59 12.52 -4.79 -1.39
CA GLN A 59 12.85 -4.47 0.01
C GLN A 59 12.81 -2.96 0.26
N MET A 60 13.42 -2.16 -0.63
CA MET A 60 13.39 -0.70 -0.51
C MET A 60 11.98 -0.13 -0.60
N GLU A 61 11.15 -0.60 -1.54
CA GLU A 61 9.76 -0.17 -1.66
C GLU A 61 8.92 -0.52 -0.43
N PHE A 62 9.15 -1.68 0.16
CA PHE A 62 8.50 -2.09 1.40
C PHE A 62 8.96 -1.25 2.60
N ILE A 63 10.27 -0.97 2.73
CA ILE A 63 10.81 -0.09 3.77
C ILE A 63 10.25 1.33 3.65
N LYS A 64 10.16 1.88 2.43
CA LYS A 64 9.56 3.20 2.19
C LYS A 64 8.09 3.24 2.62
N TYR A 65 7.34 2.19 2.30
CA TYR A 65 5.94 2.07 2.72
C TYR A 65 5.79 2.04 4.25
N LEU A 66 6.58 1.23 4.95
CA LEU A 66 6.56 1.18 6.42
C LEU A 66 6.93 2.52 7.05
N LYS A 67 7.96 3.20 6.53
CA LYS A 67 8.32 4.55 6.96
C LYS A 67 7.17 5.54 6.78
N SER A 68 6.46 5.47 5.65
CA SER A 68 5.28 6.31 5.40
C SER A 68 4.16 6.07 6.39
N ILE A 69 3.91 4.82 6.80
CA ILE A 69 2.90 4.50 7.82
C ILE A 69 3.33 5.09 9.17
N ILE A 70 4.57 4.85 9.59
CA ILE A 70 5.10 5.35 10.87
C ILE A 70 4.98 6.87 10.94
N ASN A 71 5.38 7.57 9.87
CA ASN A 71 5.28 9.04 9.80
C ASN A 71 3.82 9.51 9.91
N SER A 72 2.89 8.87 9.19
CA SER A 72 1.47 9.19 9.26
C SER A 72 0.89 8.97 10.67
N MET A 73 1.36 7.97 11.41
CA MET A 73 0.95 7.71 12.79
C MET A 73 1.61 8.67 13.80
N SER A 74 2.81 9.20 13.51
CA SER A 74 3.42 10.23 14.34
C SER A 74 2.75 11.59 14.17
N GLU A 75 2.39 11.95 12.93
CA GLU A 75 1.73 13.22 12.61
C GLU A 75 0.32 13.31 13.22
N SER A 76 -0.44 12.20 13.23
CA SER A 76 -1.74 12.16 13.92
C SER A 76 -1.60 12.41 15.42
N ARG A 77 -0.49 11.96 16.03
CA ARG A 77 -0.25 12.10 17.47
C ARG A 77 0.20 13.51 17.87
N ASP A 78 0.95 14.20 17.00
CA ASP A 78 1.34 15.60 17.21
C ASP A 78 0.15 16.57 17.02
N GLY A 79 -0.81 16.21 16.17
CA GLY A 79 -2.07 16.96 15.98
C GLY A 79 -3.12 16.73 17.08
N GLU A 80 -3.08 15.60 17.78
CA GLU A 80 -4.04 15.27 18.85
C GLU A 80 -3.66 15.87 20.22
N MET A 81 -2.45 16.39 20.39
CA MET A 81 -1.98 17.02 21.65
C MET A 81 -2.55 18.44 21.90
N SER A 82 -3.49 18.92 21.09
CA SER A 82 -4.10 20.26 21.27
C SER A 82 -5.43 20.28 22.03
N ILE A 83 -5.84 19.18 22.68
CA ILE A 83 -7.04 19.20 23.55
C ILE A 83 -6.68 18.67 24.93
N ILE A 84 -6.55 19.62 25.88
CA ILE A 84 -6.94 19.67 27.31
C ILE A 84 -6.06 20.81 27.89
N THR A 85 -6.50 22.08 27.86
CA THR A 85 -7.35 22.78 28.86
C THR A 85 -6.81 22.74 30.28
#